data_AF-A0A8J6WKM3-F1
#
_entry.id   AF-A0A8J6WKM3-F1
#
_cell.length_a   1.000
_cell.length_b   1.000
_cell.length_c   1.000
_cell.angle_alpha   90.00
_cell.angle_beta   90.00
_cell.angle_gamma   90.00
#
_symmetry.space_group_name_H-M   'P 1'
#
loop_
_entity.id
_entity.type
_entity.pdbx_description
1 polymer ?
#
loop_
_entity_poly.entity_id
_entity_poly.type
_entity_poly.pdbx_seq_one_letter_code
_entity_poly.pdbx_strand_id
1 'polypeptide(L)'
;MTTPSLLEQAKDGDAAAIAALLTHALKPRGITVRGDRHSYCLQLWFSGSPTPPQSTTVAYVRRTMAKLQPSVIGIVQLHGTQTGEAQPVWTEEIALLSLFSKAPLSDESQACETLTSTTDGGRAATPAPPAPVAVVRAYEELGLSLGAPLPQIEAVYFKRRAELLRRGDRAALEPLKWAFTTLKNHLEQSAVLPGQASDNHPSQDSATTSATAKSGMKLVSRSQPWPAQIHLDHLARADDTDILSFQNRYSNGLIFPGLMLLGMLMNAMPIVNALLFGIKIWLHEFGHATVAWLSGRQALPLPIGWTSYNPQRSLLVYLAILVLLGLLFWAGRREGQRWPIVLAATLAVIQFYMTWLLPADRFEMLMAFGGVGGEIYLSALLMVGFYFPLPNYFRWDFYRFPVVLGAAFCFWGQVWLWQQVPKGKASIPFGSLWGEAEHGDMNQLIDIHGWMPGDIISTYGTLTHLCLLGIIGVYGYKLFRQHREIFIALGRQWLP
;
A
#
# COMPACT_ATOMS: atom_id res chain seq x y z
N MET A 1 17.31 25.36 36.14
CA MET A 1 17.49 24.60 34.87
C MET A 1 18.70 23.71 35.06
N THR A 2 18.51 22.41 35.23
CA THR A 2 19.58 21.43 35.43
C THR A 2 19.96 20.84 34.08
N THR A 3 21.21 21.02 33.66
CA THR A 3 21.76 20.41 32.44
C THR A 3 21.71 18.88 32.59
N PRO A 4 21.11 18.13 31.66
CA PRO A 4 21.04 16.68 31.78
C PRO A 4 22.43 16.07 31.78
N SER A 5 22.62 15.00 32.55
CA SER A 5 23.91 14.32 32.66
C SER A 5 24.28 13.68 31.31
N LEU A 6 25.58 13.58 31.03
CA LEU A 6 26.10 13.05 29.75
C LEU A 6 25.61 11.60 29.47
N LEU A 7 25.28 10.84 30.52
CA LEU A 7 24.70 9.50 30.41
C LEU A 7 23.22 9.54 29.98
N GLU A 8 22.43 10.50 30.47
CA GLU A 8 21.03 10.66 30.09
C GLU A 8 20.92 11.10 28.63
N GLN A 9 21.73 12.07 28.21
CA GLN A 9 21.81 12.49 26.80
C GLN A 9 22.15 11.31 25.86
N ALA A 10 23.06 10.43 26.30
CA ALA A 10 23.42 9.25 25.51
C ALA A 10 22.31 8.19 25.44
N LYS A 11 21.47 8.06 26.49
CA LYS A 11 20.27 7.19 26.47
C LYS A 11 19.17 7.73 25.57
N ASP A 12 19.05 9.05 25.50
CA ASP A 12 18.12 9.73 24.60
C ASP A 12 18.58 9.70 23.12
N GLY A 13 19.75 9.11 22.85
CA GLY A 13 20.26 8.90 21.50
C GLY A 13 21.10 10.06 20.94
N ASP A 14 21.61 10.97 21.78
CA ASP A 14 22.53 12.03 21.34
C ASP A 14 23.88 11.42 20.88
N ALA A 15 24.19 11.59 19.59
CA ALA A 15 25.41 11.10 18.98
C ALA A 15 26.68 11.67 19.61
N ALA A 16 26.69 12.94 20.00
CA ALA A 16 27.85 13.58 20.59
C ALA A 16 28.10 13.03 22.00
N ALA A 17 27.04 12.82 22.78
CA ALA A 17 27.13 12.22 24.11
C ALA A 17 27.59 10.75 24.05
N ILE A 18 27.05 9.96 23.12
CA ILE A 18 27.47 8.58 22.89
C ILE A 18 28.94 8.51 22.45
N ALA A 19 29.36 9.37 21.53
CA ALA A 19 30.74 9.45 21.08
C ALA A 19 31.70 9.89 22.21
N ALA A 20 31.27 10.81 23.09
CA ALA A 20 32.05 11.23 24.25
C ALA A 20 32.23 10.10 25.27
N LEU A 21 31.17 9.32 25.55
CA LEU A 21 31.26 8.13 26.42
C LEU A 21 32.22 7.09 25.86
N LEU A 22 32.09 6.77 24.56
CA LEU A 22 32.95 5.80 23.90
C LEU A 22 34.40 6.28 23.83
N THR A 23 34.62 7.56 23.55
CA THR A 23 35.97 8.16 23.56
C THR A 23 36.59 8.09 24.95
N HIS A 24 35.84 8.41 26.01
CA HIS A 24 36.35 8.33 27.37
C HIS A 24 36.78 6.90 27.74
N ALA A 25 35.97 5.90 27.38
CA ALA A 25 36.25 4.51 27.69
C ALA A 25 37.39 3.90 26.83
N LEU A 26 37.60 4.41 25.61
CA LEU A 26 38.62 3.91 24.68
C LEU A 26 39.91 4.76 24.66
N LYS A 27 39.95 5.87 25.41
CA LYS A 27 41.13 6.73 25.59
C LYS A 27 42.41 5.98 26.02
N PRO A 28 42.37 5.00 26.96
CA PRO A 28 43.57 4.23 27.34
C PRO A 28 44.17 3.41 26.20
N ARG A 29 43.40 3.18 25.12
CA ARG A 29 43.83 2.45 23.92
C ARG A 29 44.22 3.38 22.76
N GLY A 30 44.24 4.69 22.98
CA GLY A 30 44.59 5.67 21.95
C GLY A 30 43.55 5.82 20.84
N ILE A 31 42.28 5.47 21.09
CA ILE A 31 41.20 5.53 20.10
C ILE A 31 40.27 6.71 20.41
N THR A 32 40.00 7.53 19.41
CA THR A 32 39.01 8.62 19.47
C THR A 32 37.77 8.26 18.66
N VAL A 33 36.60 8.65 19.15
CA VAL A 33 35.31 8.33 18.52
C VAL A 33 34.59 9.62 18.17
N ARG A 34 34.18 9.73 16.91
CA ARG A 34 33.25 10.77 16.45
C ARG A 34 31.92 10.12 16.14
N GLY A 35 30.83 10.76 16.54
CA GLY A 35 29.48 10.29 16.26
C GLY A 35 28.69 11.33 15.49
N ASP A 36 27.88 10.86 14.55
CA ASP A 36 26.83 11.63 13.91
C ASP A 36 25.55 10.80 13.87
N ARG A 37 24.39 11.45 13.95
CA ARG A 37 23.10 10.75 13.90
C ARG A 37 22.26 11.31 12.76
N HIS A 38 21.84 10.39 11.90
CA HIS A 38 20.86 10.65 10.86
C HIS A 38 19.60 9.82 11.18
N SER A 39 18.62 10.46 11.83
CA SER A 39 17.37 9.83 12.27
C SER A 39 17.62 8.59 13.16
N TYR A 40 17.28 7.39 12.68
CA TYR A 40 17.41 6.11 13.40
C TYR A 40 18.79 5.44 13.24
N CYS A 41 19.68 6.04 12.44
CA CYS A 41 21.03 5.53 12.19
C CYS A 41 22.08 6.38 12.92
N LEU A 42 22.84 5.73 13.81
CA LEU A 42 24.00 6.31 14.47
C LEU A 42 25.27 5.90 13.73
N GLN A 43 25.99 6.87 13.18
CA GLN A 43 27.29 6.65 12.54
C GLN A 43 28.40 6.98 13.53
N LEU A 44 29.31 6.03 13.75
CA LEU A 44 30.45 6.16 14.66
C LEU A 44 31.76 5.91 13.91
N TRP A 45 32.65 6.90 13.92
CA TRP A 45 34.00 6.80 13.36
C TRP A 45 35.03 6.62 14.48
N PHE A 46 35.75 5.51 14.45
CA PHE A 46 36.80 5.14 15.40
C PHE A 46 38.17 5.39 14.76
N SER A 47 38.90 6.38 15.25
CA SER A 47 40.24 6.73 14.77
C SER A 47 41.31 6.28 15.75
N GLY A 48 42.35 5.60 15.26
CA GLY A 48 43.48 5.14 16.07
C GLY A 48 44.76 4.93 15.25
N SER A 49 45.91 4.85 15.93
CA SER A 49 47.20 4.49 15.33
C SER A 49 47.90 3.46 16.23
N PRO A 50 47.88 2.15 15.89
CA PRO A 50 47.36 1.53 14.66
C PRO A 50 45.82 1.46 14.58
N THR A 51 45.28 1.17 13.39
CA THR A 51 43.83 1.09 13.13
C THR A 51 43.11 0.18 14.13
N PRO A 52 41.97 0.60 14.71
CA PRO A 52 41.23 -0.21 15.67
C PRO A 52 40.82 -1.57 15.09
N PRO A 53 41.05 -2.69 15.80
CA PRO A 53 40.62 -4.01 15.33
C PRO A 53 39.10 -4.11 15.20
N GLN A 54 38.59 -4.48 14.02
CA GLN A 54 37.15 -4.51 13.70
C GLN A 54 36.36 -5.40 14.69
N SER A 55 36.72 -6.67 14.83
CA SER A 55 35.98 -7.63 15.67
C SER A 55 35.86 -7.20 17.14
N THR A 56 36.94 -6.63 17.69
CA THR A 56 36.99 -6.19 19.09
C THR A 56 36.19 -4.91 19.31
N THR A 57 36.25 -3.98 18.34
CA THR A 57 35.50 -2.71 18.38
C THR A 57 33.99 -2.96 18.23
N VAL A 58 33.60 -3.79 17.26
CA VAL A 58 32.20 -4.18 17.02
C VAL A 58 31.61 -4.87 18.25
N ALA A 59 32.32 -5.84 18.85
CA ALA A 59 31.86 -6.53 20.04
C ALA A 59 31.72 -5.60 21.26
N TYR A 60 32.62 -4.64 21.41
CA TYR A 60 32.56 -3.64 22.47
C TYR A 60 31.35 -2.72 22.30
N VAL A 61 31.15 -2.17 21.10
CA VAL A 61 30.01 -1.29 20.80
C VAL A 61 28.69 -2.04 20.99
N ARG A 62 28.60 -3.30 20.55
CA ARG A 62 27.41 -4.13 20.75
C ARG A 62 27.03 -4.27 22.23
N ARG A 63 28.02 -4.49 23.11
CA ARG A 63 27.81 -4.56 24.57
C ARG A 63 27.42 -3.20 25.16
N THR A 64 28.05 -2.12 24.70
CA THR A 64 27.74 -0.77 25.16
C THR A 64 26.33 -0.37 24.76
N MET A 65 25.93 -0.60 23.51
CA MET A 65 24.57 -0.29 23.03
C MET A 65 23.51 -1.15 23.70
N ALA A 66 23.80 -2.42 23.99
CA ALA A 66 22.90 -3.29 24.76
C ALA A 66 22.70 -2.82 26.22
N LYS A 67 23.70 -2.16 26.82
CA LYS A 67 23.62 -1.58 28.17
C LYS A 67 23.00 -0.19 28.19
N LEU A 68 23.29 0.61 27.17
CA LEU A 68 22.81 1.99 27.05
C LEU A 68 21.34 2.04 26.63
N GLN A 69 20.91 1.07 25.80
CA GLN A 69 19.55 0.94 25.28
C GLN A 69 18.96 2.26 24.76
N PRO A 70 19.62 2.91 23.78
CA PRO A 70 19.09 4.15 23.25
C PRO A 70 17.73 3.91 22.59
N SER A 71 16.69 4.62 23.03
CA SER A 71 15.29 4.36 22.65
C SER A 71 14.97 4.73 21.20
N VAL A 72 15.79 5.58 20.58
CA VAL A 72 15.53 6.20 19.27
C VAL A 72 16.46 5.67 18.16
N ILE A 73 17.42 4.79 18.48
CA ILE A 73 18.43 4.30 17.52
C ILE A 73 18.12 2.86 17.11
N GLY A 74 17.88 2.63 15.81
CA GLY A 74 17.59 1.32 15.24
C GLY A 74 18.80 0.63 14.59
N ILE A 75 19.74 1.41 14.06
CA ILE A 75 20.96 0.91 13.38
C ILE A 75 22.17 1.71 13.85
N VAL A 76 23.29 1.03 14.06
CA VAL A 76 24.59 1.66 14.29
C VAL A 76 25.57 1.25 13.20
N GLN A 77 26.08 2.23 12.46
CA GLN A 77 27.14 2.05 11.48
C GLN A 77 28.48 2.42 12.10
N LEU A 78 29.45 1.51 12.01
CA LEU A 78 30.78 1.65 12.60
C LEU A 78 31.80 1.77 11.47
N HIS A 79 32.67 2.76 11.57
CA HIS A 79 33.75 3.00 10.63
C HIS A 79 35.08 3.01 11.38
N GLY A 80 36.03 2.18 10.97
CA GLY A 80 37.40 2.22 11.50
C GLY A 80 38.33 2.99 10.58
N THR A 81 38.96 4.04 11.09
CA THR A 81 39.91 4.87 10.35
C THR A 81 41.29 4.84 11.01
N GLN A 82 42.34 4.92 10.20
CA GLN A 82 43.67 5.20 10.70
C GLN A 82 43.83 6.71 10.90
N THR A 83 44.47 7.14 11.99
CA THR A 83 44.70 8.56 12.26
C THR A 83 45.45 9.23 11.11
N GLY A 84 44.78 10.16 10.41
CA GLY A 84 45.35 10.92 9.28
C GLY A 84 44.77 10.55 7.90
N GLU A 85 43.99 9.48 7.79
CA GLU A 85 43.32 9.09 6.54
C GLU A 85 41.85 9.52 6.50
N ALA A 86 41.39 9.98 5.33
CA ALA A 86 40.02 10.46 5.12
C ALA A 86 39.00 9.35 4.82
N GLN A 87 39.46 8.13 4.50
CA GLN A 87 38.60 7.00 4.16
C GLN A 87 38.64 5.90 5.22
N PRO A 88 37.51 5.22 5.49
CA PRO A 88 37.46 4.13 6.45
C PRO A 88 38.15 2.86 5.91
N VAL A 89 39.03 2.28 6.72
CA VAL A 89 39.71 1.01 6.47
C VAL A 89 38.72 -0.16 6.54
N TRP A 90 37.71 -0.06 7.41
CA TRP A 90 36.62 -1.02 7.50
C TRP A 90 35.30 -0.34 7.88
N THR A 91 34.18 -0.96 7.51
CA THR A 91 32.83 -0.54 7.89
C THR A 91 32.01 -1.76 8.32
N GLU A 92 31.23 -1.63 9.39
CA GLU A 92 30.34 -2.66 9.93
C GLU A 92 28.97 -2.04 10.26
N GLU A 93 27.88 -2.79 10.08
CA GLU A 93 26.54 -2.37 10.48
C GLU A 93 25.96 -3.28 11.57
N ILE A 94 25.44 -2.67 12.63
CA ILE A 94 24.77 -3.36 13.74
C ILE A 94 23.31 -2.92 13.80
N ALA A 95 22.38 -3.82 13.50
CA ALA A 95 20.97 -3.60 13.77
C ALA A 95 20.67 -3.77 15.28
N LEU A 96 20.30 -2.69 15.96
CA LEU A 96 19.96 -2.71 17.39
C LEU A 96 18.60 -3.38 17.65
N LEU A 97 17.68 -3.36 16.68
CA LEU A 97 16.41 -4.09 16.74
C LEU A 97 16.58 -5.61 16.92
N SER A 98 17.72 -6.18 16.49
CA SER A 98 18.09 -7.58 16.74
C SER A 98 18.67 -7.83 18.14
N LEU A 99 19.11 -6.78 18.86
CA LEU A 99 19.72 -6.90 20.19
C LEU A 99 18.69 -6.78 21.32
N PHE A 100 17.57 -6.09 21.08
CA PHE A 100 16.49 -5.93 22.05
C PHE A 100 15.45 -7.06 21.99
N SER A 101 15.56 -7.98 21.03
CA SER A 101 14.82 -9.25 21.07
C SER A 101 15.51 -10.20 22.05
N LYS A 102 15.22 -10.03 23.34
CA LYS A 102 15.50 -11.05 24.35
C LYS A 102 14.18 -11.48 24.99
N ALA A 103 13.80 -12.73 24.73
CA ALA A 103 12.87 -13.49 25.56
C ALA A 103 13.31 -13.41 27.04
N PRO A 104 12.38 -13.52 28.00
CA PRO A 104 12.69 -13.27 29.40
C PRO A 104 13.72 -14.30 29.89
N LEU A 105 14.85 -13.81 30.39
CA LEU A 105 15.72 -14.58 31.27
C LEU A 105 15.01 -14.69 32.62
N SER A 106 14.58 -15.90 32.96
CA SER A 106 14.31 -16.30 34.34
C SER A 106 15.64 -16.30 35.11
N ASP A 107 15.71 -15.50 36.16
CA ASP A 107 16.84 -15.40 37.08
C ASP A 107 16.55 -16.19 38.37
N GLU A 108 17.64 -16.70 38.97
CA GLU A 108 17.81 -17.33 40.31
C GLU A 108 17.18 -18.73 40.53
N SER A 109 17.85 -19.75 41.11
CA SER A 109 18.96 -19.76 42.07
C SER A 109 19.62 -21.17 42.17
N GLN A 110 20.96 -21.18 42.36
CA GLN A 110 21.81 -22.04 43.24
C GLN A 110 21.53 -23.56 43.38
N ALA A 111 22.48 -24.49 43.50
CA ALA A 111 23.95 -24.53 43.56
C ALA A 111 24.39 -26.02 43.55
N CYS A 112 25.70 -26.21 43.39
CA CYS A 112 26.54 -27.36 43.81
C CYS A 112 26.54 -28.66 42.99
N GLU A 113 27.77 -29.04 42.57
CA GLU A 113 28.42 -30.35 42.73
C GLU A 113 27.70 -31.60 42.17
N THR A 114 28.24 -32.53 41.39
CA THR A 114 29.61 -33.09 41.30
C THR A 114 29.51 -34.33 40.37
N LEU A 115 30.61 -34.65 39.66
CA LEU A 115 31.01 -35.95 39.06
C LEU A 115 30.16 -36.68 37.99
N THR A 116 30.86 -36.91 36.86
CA THR A 116 30.90 -38.12 35.99
C THR A 116 30.04 -39.35 36.36
N SER A 117 29.22 -39.82 35.40
CA SER A 117 29.18 -41.21 34.87
C SER A 117 27.95 -41.38 33.95
N THR A 118 28.12 -41.75 32.67
CA THR A 118 28.05 -43.13 32.10
C THR A 118 26.62 -43.72 32.04
N THR A 119 26.08 -43.70 30.82
CA THR A 119 25.24 -44.71 30.13
C THR A 119 23.85 -45.12 30.65
N ASP A 120 22.93 -45.04 29.68
CA ASP A 120 21.91 -46.03 29.27
C ASP A 120 20.46 -45.91 29.77
N GLY A 121 19.55 -46.25 28.85
CA GLY A 121 18.14 -46.52 29.15
C GLY A 121 17.14 -45.72 28.31
N GLY A 122 16.97 -46.09 27.04
CA GLY A 122 16.04 -45.44 26.11
C GLY A 122 14.55 -45.64 26.42
N ARG A 123 13.74 -44.76 25.81
CA ARG A 123 12.37 -45.10 25.39
C ARG A 123 12.12 -44.51 24.01
N ALA A 124 12.05 -45.40 23.04
CA ALA A 124 11.81 -45.12 21.63
C ALA A 124 10.44 -44.48 21.41
N ALA A 125 10.42 -43.37 20.66
CA ALA A 125 9.27 -42.93 19.89
C ALA A 125 9.52 -43.29 18.42
N THR A 126 8.55 -43.94 17.81
CA THR A 126 8.52 -44.46 16.45
C THR A 126 8.91 -43.39 15.41
N PRO A 127 9.79 -43.67 14.44
CA PRO A 127 10.14 -42.70 13.40
C PRO A 127 8.98 -42.55 12.41
N ALA A 128 8.60 -41.29 12.17
CA ALA A 128 7.73 -40.88 11.07
C ALA A 128 8.36 -41.29 9.71
N PRO A 129 7.54 -41.53 8.66
CA PRO A 129 8.04 -41.99 7.36
C PRO A 129 9.08 -41.02 6.78
N PRO A 130 10.13 -41.53 6.09
CA PRO A 130 11.19 -40.68 5.57
C PRO A 130 10.64 -39.73 4.51
N ALA A 131 10.76 -38.43 4.75
CA ALA A 131 10.43 -37.40 3.78
C ALA A 131 11.23 -37.62 2.48
N PRO A 132 10.67 -37.31 1.29
CA PRO A 132 11.36 -37.49 0.02
C PRO A 132 12.71 -36.76 0.03
N VAL A 133 13.79 -37.39 -0.47
CA VAL A 133 15.16 -36.84 -0.48
C VAL A 133 15.23 -35.41 -1.06
N ALA A 134 14.34 -35.09 -2.02
CA ALA A 134 14.24 -33.75 -2.60
C ALA A 134 13.79 -32.67 -1.61
N VAL A 135 12.94 -33.01 -0.63
CA VAL A 135 12.44 -32.09 0.40
C VAL A 135 13.54 -31.78 1.42
N VAL A 136 14.31 -32.79 1.81
CA VAL A 136 15.47 -32.63 2.71
C VAL A 136 16.48 -31.67 2.10
N ARG A 137 16.85 -31.90 0.83
CA ARG A 137 17.77 -31.02 0.10
C ARG A 137 17.23 -29.60 -0.05
N ALA A 138 15.92 -29.44 -0.25
CA ALA A 138 15.31 -28.12 -0.37
C ALA A 138 15.34 -27.32 0.95
N TYR A 139 15.21 -27.99 2.11
CA TYR A 139 15.41 -27.37 3.42
C TYR A 139 16.87 -26.93 3.64
N GLU A 140 17.84 -27.76 3.22
CA GLU A 140 19.27 -27.43 3.30
C GLU A 140 19.65 -26.22 2.44
N GLU A 141 19.17 -26.17 1.19
CA GLU A 141 19.42 -25.04 0.28
C GLU A 141 18.84 -23.72 0.79
N LEU A 142 17.75 -23.77 1.57
CA LEU A 142 17.18 -22.62 2.26
C LEU A 142 17.82 -22.36 3.64
N GLY A 143 18.69 -23.25 4.11
CA GLY A 143 19.34 -23.16 5.42
C GLY A 143 18.35 -23.28 6.59
N LEU A 144 17.27 -24.04 6.40
CA LEU A 144 16.19 -24.23 7.37
C LEU A 144 16.20 -25.65 7.93
N SER A 145 15.78 -25.80 9.18
CA SER A 145 15.58 -27.12 9.80
C SER A 145 14.38 -27.85 9.17
N LEU A 146 14.47 -29.18 9.06
CA LEU A 146 13.38 -30.02 8.56
C LEU A 146 12.07 -29.72 9.31
N GLY A 147 11.00 -29.44 8.57
CA GLY A 147 9.67 -29.17 9.14
C GLY A 147 9.39 -27.72 9.53
N ALA A 148 10.24 -26.75 9.14
CA ALA A 148 9.93 -25.34 9.36
C ALA A 148 8.57 -24.94 8.71
N PRO A 149 7.74 -24.12 9.39
CA PRO A 149 6.41 -23.75 8.90
C PRO A 149 6.50 -22.85 7.66
N LEU A 150 5.50 -22.93 6.78
CA LEU A 150 5.45 -22.23 5.48
C LEU A 150 5.78 -20.72 5.58
N PRO A 151 5.29 -19.95 6.59
CA PRO A 151 5.63 -18.53 6.72
C PRO A 151 7.13 -18.26 6.96
N GLN A 152 7.82 -19.16 7.67
CA GLN A 152 9.27 -19.05 7.92
C GLN A 152 10.08 -19.39 6.67
N ILE A 153 9.60 -20.36 5.88
CA ILE A 153 10.18 -20.72 4.57
C ILE A 153 10.06 -19.54 3.59
N GLU A 154 8.89 -18.91 3.53
CA GLU A 154 8.64 -17.73 2.69
C GLU A 154 9.54 -16.55 3.10
N ALA A 155 9.61 -16.24 4.40
CA ALA A 155 10.44 -15.15 4.91
C ALA A 155 11.93 -15.32 4.54
N VAL A 156 12.48 -16.53 4.70
CA VAL A 156 13.88 -16.82 4.35
C VAL A 156 14.12 -16.82 2.85
N TYR A 157 13.18 -17.37 2.06
CA TYR A 157 13.25 -17.31 0.59
C TYR A 157 13.27 -15.88 0.08
N PHE A 158 12.33 -15.03 0.52
CA PHE A 158 12.26 -13.63 0.06
C PHE A 158 13.47 -12.82 0.53
N LYS A 159 13.96 -13.04 1.76
CA LYS A 159 15.19 -12.39 2.27
C LYS A 159 16.42 -12.76 1.44
N ARG A 160 16.66 -14.06 1.21
CA ARG A 160 17.80 -14.52 0.39
C ARG A 160 17.68 -14.09 -1.07
N ARG A 161 16.49 -14.14 -1.66
CA ARG A 161 16.24 -13.67 -3.02
C ARG A 161 16.52 -12.17 -3.18
N ALA A 162 16.13 -11.34 -2.21
CA ALA A 162 16.42 -9.92 -2.22
C ALA A 162 17.92 -9.63 -2.07
N GLU A 163 18.63 -10.40 -1.24
CA GLU A 163 20.08 -10.32 -1.08
C GLU A 163 20.83 -10.71 -2.37
N LEU A 164 20.42 -11.79 -3.06
CA LEU A 164 20.99 -12.21 -4.33
C LEU A 164 20.73 -11.21 -5.46
N LEU A 165 19.54 -10.61 -5.51
CA LEU A 165 19.22 -9.56 -6.48
C LEU A 165 20.01 -8.27 -6.24
N ARG A 166 20.27 -7.89 -4.98
CA ARG A 166 21.13 -6.73 -4.64
C ARG A 166 22.60 -6.97 -4.99
N ARG A 167 23.08 -8.21 -4.88
CA ARG A 167 24.43 -8.60 -5.29
C ARG A 167 24.60 -8.82 -6.80
N GLY A 168 23.49 -8.85 -7.56
CA GLY A 168 23.49 -9.04 -9.02
C GLY A 168 23.69 -10.49 -9.49
N ASP A 169 23.72 -11.45 -8.56
CA ASP A 169 24.00 -12.86 -8.86
C ASP A 169 22.72 -13.61 -9.25
N ARG A 170 22.42 -13.61 -10.56
CA ARG A 170 21.19 -14.21 -11.11
C ARG A 170 21.26 -15.73 -11.26
N ALA A 171 22.46 -16.32 -11.27
CA ALA A 171 22.63 -17.77 -11.43
C ALA A 171 22.22 -18.54 -10.17
N ALA A 172 22.44 -17.96 -8.98
CA ALA A 172 22.05 -18.53 -7.70
C ALA A 172 20.54 -18.46 -7.40
N LEU A 173 19.74 -17.83 -8.26
CA LEU A 173 18.28 -17.71 -8.07
C LEU A 173 17.51 -18.97 -8.48
N GLU A 174 17.99 -19.72 -9.47
CA GLU A 174 17.33 -20.94 -9.96
C GLU A 174 17.31 -22.07 -8.91
N PRO A 175 18.42 -22.39 -8.21
CA PRO A 175 18.41 -23.38 -7.12
C PRO A 175 17.52 -22.96 -5.94
N LEU A 176 17.53 -21.67 -5.58
CA LEU A 176 16.74 -21.12 -4.48
C LEU A 176 15.24 -21.17 -4.81
N LYS A 177 14.86 -20.88 -6.07
CA LYS A 177 13.48 -20.98 -6.54
C LYS A 177 13.00 -22.42 -6.58
N TRP A 178 13.83 -23.35 -7.08
CA TRP A 178 13.53 -24.78 -7.09
C TRP A 178 13.28 -25.31 -5.66
N ALA A 179 14.15 -24.96 -4.70
CA ALA A 179 14.01 -25.36 -3.30
C ALA A 179 12.70 -24.87 -2.70
N PHE A 180 12.37 -23.58 -2.89
CA PHE A 180 11.12 -23.02 -2.41
C PHE A 180 9.87 -23.69 -3.02
N THR A 181 9.84 -23.89 -4.34
CA THR A 181 8.70 -24.54 -5.00
C THR A 181 8.52 -26.00 -4.57
N THR A 182 9.62 -26.70 -4.30
CA THR A 182 9.58 -28.10 -3.84
C THR A 182 9.02 -28.21 -2.43
N LEU A 183 9.42 -27.30 -1.51
CA LEU A 183 8.89 -27.28 -0.15
C LEU A 183 7.42 -26.83 -0.10
N LYS A 184 7.06 -25.82 -0.88
CA LYS A 184 5.68 -25.32 -0.94
C LYS A 184 4.71 -26.41 -1.41
N ASN A 185 5.02 -27.08 -2.51
CA ASN A 185 4.19 -28.17 -3.03
C ASN A 185 4.09 -29.35 -2.05
N HIS A 186 5.18 -29.70 -1.36
CA HIS A 186 5.18 -30.79 -0.38
C HIS A 186 4.31 -30.48 0.84
N LEU A 187 4.36 -29.25 1.35
CA LEU A 187 3.56 -28.82 2.49
C LEU A 187 2.09 -28.63 2.13
N GLU A 188 1.77 -28.15 0.92
CA GLU A 188 0.40 -28.05 0.41
C GLU A 188 -0.22 -29.43 0.15
N GLN A 189 0.54 -30.41 -0.37
CA GLN A 189 0.06 -31.79 -0.53
C GLN A 189 -0.09 -32.54 0.80
N SER A 190 0.79 -32.29 1.77
CA SER A 190 0.71 -32.89 3.11
C SER A 190 -0.45 -32.31 3.93
N ALA A 191 -0.99 -31.15 3.54
CA ALA A 191 -2.18 -30.56 4.16
C ALA A 191 -3.51 -31.12 3.61
N VAL A 192 -3.50 -31.97 2.57
CA VAL A 192 -4.71 -32.40 1.84
C VAL A 192 -5.19 -33.83 2.17
N LEU A 193 -4.54 -34.61 3.04
CA LEU A 193 -5.07 -35.91 3.51
C LEU A 193 -4.87 -36.05 5.03
N PRO A 194 -5.93 -36.27 5.83
CA PRO A 194 -6.91 -37.35 5.62
C PRO A 194 -8.38 -36.87 5.60
N GLY A 195 -9.13 -37.33 4.59
CA GLY A 195 -10.59 -37.17 4.61
C GLY A 195 -11.35 -37.35 3.30
N GLN A 196 -10.92 -38.17 2.34
CA GLN A 196 -11.82 -38.64 1.27
C GLN A 196 -11.51 -40.08 0.88
N ALA A 197 -12.40 -40.99 1.30
CA ALA A 197 -12.63 -42.28 0.67
C ALA A 197 -14.10 -42.30 0.19
N SER A 198 -14.30 -42.82 -1.03
CA SER A 198 -15.57 -43.12 -1.72
C SER A 198 -16.42 -41.91 -2.17
N ASP A 199 -16.91 -41.78 -3.40
CA ASP A 199 -17.13 -42.75 -4.48
C ASP A 199 -17.04 -42.10 -5.89
N ASN A 200 -16.53 -42.90 -6.84
CA ASN A 200 -16.66 -42.71 -8.27
C ASN A 200 -18.01 -43.27 -8.75
N HIS A 201 -18.76 -42.56 -9.62
CA HIS A 201 -18.93 -42.96 -11.02
C HIS A 201 -19.73 -41.92 -11.84
N PRO A 202 -19.48 -41.78 -13.16
CA PRO A 202 -20.24 -40.95 -14.07
C PRO A 202 -21.34 -41.75 -14.77
N SER A 203 -22.43 -41.11 -15.15
CA SER A 203 -23.41 -41.68 -16.08
C SER A 203 -23.91 -40.61 -17.03
N GLN A 204 -23.69 -40.88 -18.32
CA GLN A 204 -24.33 -40.27 -19.47
C GLN A 204 -25.83 -40.63 -19.53
N ASP A 205 -26.49 -40.06 -20.54
CA ASP A 205 -27.82 -40.31 -21.09
C ASP A 205 -28.96 -39.44 -20.52
N SER A 206 -29.95 -39.00 -21.28
CA SER A 206 -30.19 -38.85 -22.72
C SER A 206 -31.46 -37.98 -22.86
N ALA A 207 -31.86 -37.65 -24.09
CA ALA A 207 -33.06 -36.91 -24.49
C ALA A 207 -34.36 -37.38 -23.78
N THR A 208 -35.51 -36.69 -23.77
CA THR A 208 -36.31 -36.21 -24.91
C THR A 208 -37.58 -35.47 -24.41
N THR A 209 -38.10 -34.56 -25.25
CA THR A 209 -39.50 -34.07 -25.43
C THR A 209 -40.62 -34.63 -24.53
N SER A 210 -41.61 -33.84 -24.08
CA SER A 210 -42.76 -33.34 -24.88
C SER A 210 -43.65 -32.45 -23.98
N ALA A 211 -43.99 -31.22 -24.37
CA ALA A 211 -45.22 -30.79 -25.05
C ALA A 211 -46.56 -31.20 -24.37
N THR A 212 -47.29 -30.22 -23.83
CA THR A 212 -48.75 -30.12 -24.05
C THR A 212 -49.25 -28.69 -23.87
N ALA A 213 -50.02 -28.27 -24.87
CA ALA A 213 -50.63 -26.96 -25.04
C ALA A 213 -51.93 -26.78 -24.24
N LYS A 214 -52.32 -25.52 -24.04
CA LYS A 214 -53.69 -24.96 -24.08
C LYS A 214 -53.53 -23.43 -24.01
N SER A 215 -53.53 -22.72 -25.14
CA SER A 215 -54.70 -22.23 -25.89
C SER A 215 -55.71 -21.46 -25.04
N GLY A 216 -55.83 -20.17 -25.33
CA GLY A 216 -56.74 -19.22 -24.69
C GLY A 216 -56.64 -17.84 -25.34
N MET A 217 -56.92 -17.79 -26.63
CA MET A 217 -56.98 -16.59 -27.48
C MET A 217 -58.09 -15.63 -27.02
N LYS A 218 -57.81 -14.32 -26.94
CA LYS A 218 -58.79 -13.28 -27.24
C LYS A 218 -58.12 -12.14 -28.00
N LEU A 219 -58.44 -12.13 -29.29
CA LEU A 219 -58.11 -11.14 -30.29
C LEU A 219 -58.96 -9.88 -30.02
N VAL A 220 -58.32 -8.72 -29.86
CA VAL A 220 -58.96 -7.42 -30.11
C VAL A 220 -58.11 -6.69 -31.13
N SER A 221 -58.60 -6.73 -32.37
CA SER A 221 -58.16 -5.95 -33.50
C SER A 221 -58.51 -4.48 -33.26
N ARG A 222 -57.49 -3.61 -33.25
CA ARG A 222 -57.68 -2.18 -33.54
C ARG A 222 -56.53 -1.74 -34.44
N SER A 223 -56.77 -1.82 -35.74
CA SER A 223 -55.95 -1.21 -36.77
C SER A 223 -55.94 0.31 -36.61
N GLN A 224 -54.83 0.86 -36.14
CA GLN A 224 -54.46 2.26 -36.40
C GLN A 224 -53.35 2.26 -37.45
N PRO A 225 -53.46 3.06 -38.52
CA PRO A 225 -52.34 3.26 -39.43
C PRO A 225 -51.31 4.14 -38.72
N TRP A 226 -50.24 3.53 -38.23
CA TRP A 226 -49.07 4.27 -37.76
C TRP A 226 -48.34 4.87 -38.97
N PRO A 227 -47.95 6.16 -38.93
CA PRO A 227 -47.06 6.74 -39.93
C PRO A 227 -45.64 6.23 -39.65
N ALA A 228 -45.33 5.03 -40.12
CA ALA A 228 -44.06 4.34 -39.93
C ALA A 228 -42.87 4.95 -40.71
N GLN A 229 -42.97 6.21 -41.15
CA GLN A 229 -41.97 6.84 -42.03
C GLN A 229 -41.40 8.17 -41.53
N ILE A 230 -41.76 8.65 -40.34
CA ILE A 230 -41.20 9.91 -39.79
C ILE A 230 -40.26 9.68 -38.58
N HIS A 231 -40.23 8.47 -38.00
CA HIS A 231 -39.36 8.19 -36.85
C HIS A 231 -37.96 7.64 -37.18
N LEU A 232 -37.65 7.36 -38.45
CA LEU A 232 -36.33 6.88 -38.86
C LEU A 232 -35.28 7.99 -39.08
N ASP A 233 -35.70 9.25 -39.15
CA ASP A 233 -34.79 10.41 -39.24
C ASP A 233 -34.49 11.06 -37.87
N HIS A 234 -35.20 10.67 -36.81
CA HIS A 234 -34.99 11.22 -35.46
C HIS A 234 -33.92 10.48 -34.63
N LEU A 235 -33.23 9.50 -35.21
CA LEU A 235 -31.82 9.21 -34.87
C LEU A 235 -30.87 10.26 -35.47
N ALA A 236 -31.41 11.47 -35.73
CA ALA A 236 -30.80 12.77 -35.54
C ALA A 236 -29.35 12.64 -35.06
N ARG A 237 -28.43 12.90 -35.99
CA ARG A 237 -27.01 13.18 -35.70
C ARG A 237 -26.96 13.91 -34.37
N ALA A 238 -26.50 13.24 -33.31
CA ALA A 238 -26.19 13.94 -32.07
C ALA A 238 -25.29 15.11 -32.49
N ASP A 239 -25.73 16.32 -32.17
CA ASP A 239 -25.00 17.53 -32.52
C ASP A 239 -23.71 17.54 -31.70
N ASP A 240 -22.69 16.88 -32.27
CA ASP A 240 -21.37 16.70 -31.66
C ASP A 240 -20.48 17.94 -31.86
N THR A 241 -21.06 19.07 -32.29
CA THR A 241 -20.33 20.33 -32.45
C THR A 241 -19.92 20.92 -31.09
N ASP A 242 -20.75 20.75 -30.06
CA ASP A 242 -20.40 21.17 -28.70
C ASP A 242 -19.58 20.09 -27.99
N ILE A 243 -18.26 20.28 -27.98
CA ILE A 243 -17.29 19.40 -27.31
C ILE A 243 -17.49 19.37 -25.79
N LEU A 244 -18.01 20.45 -25.21
CA LEU A 244 -18.17 20.59 -23.76
C LEU A 244 -19.36 19.77 -23.24
N SER A 245 -20.36 19.52 -24.09
CA SER A 245 -21.53 18.71 -23.76
C SER A 245 -21.18 17.33 -23.20
N PHE A 246 -21.87 16.93 -22.13
CA PHE A 246 -21.78 15.59 -21.54
C PHE A 246 -22.34 14.48 -22.46
N GLN A 247 -23.08 14.85 -23.51
CA GLN A 247 -23.60 13.90 -24.50
C GLN A 247 -22.69 13.77 -25.73
N ASN A 248 -21.63 14.58 -25.82
CA ASN A 248 -20.73 14.55 -26.98
C ASN A 248 -19.99 13.21 -27.07
N ARG A 249 -20.14 12.56 -28.22
CA ARG A 249 -19.62 11.21 -28.47
C ARG A 249 -18.11 11.16 -28.56
N TYR A 250 -17.49 12.18 -29.14
CA TYR A 250 -16.03 12.28 -29.25
C TYR A 250 -15.40 12.58 -27.90
N SER A 251 -16.01 13.47 -27.11
CA SER A 251 -15.53 13.80 -25.78
C SER A 251 -15.50 12.56 -24.87
N ASN A 252 -16.61 11.83 -24.83
CA ASN A 252 -16.75 10.64 -24.00
C ASN A 252 -15.95 9.42 -24.51
N GLY A 253 -15.85 9.26 -25.83
CA GLY A 253 -15.24 8.09 -26.47
C GLY A 253 -13.74 8.22 -26.73
N LEU A 254 -13.27 9.38 -27.18
CA LEU A 254 -11.89 9.61 -27.66
C LEU A 254 -11.10 10.60 -26.79
N ILE A 255 -11.70 11.73 -26.42
CA ILE A 255 -10.96 12.76 -25.67
C ILE A 255 -10.60 12.24 -24.28
N PHE A 256 -11.52 11.58 -23.58
CA PHE A 256 -11.21 11.02 -22.26
C PHE A 256 -10.01 10.06 -22.28
N PRO A 257 -9.96 8.99 -23.11
CA PRO A 257 -8.75 8.17 -23.24
C PRO A 257 -7.51 8.97 -23.67
N GLY A 258 -7.69 9.99 -24.53
CA GLY A 258 -6.61 10.89 -24.90
C GLY A 258 -6.02 11.64 -23.70
N LEU A 259 -6.86 12.17 -22.81
CA LEU A 259 -6.44 12.82 -21.56
C LEU A 259 -5.78 11.83 -20.61
N MET A 260 -6.28 10.60 -20.52
CA MET A 260 -5.69 9.52 -19.74
C MET A 260 -4.26 9.21 -20.20
N LEU A 261 -4.07 9.05 -21.51
CA LEU A 261 -2.77 8.78 -22.13
C LEU A 261 -1.83 9.98 -21.97
N LEU A 262 -2.33 11.20 -22.17
CA LEU A 262 -1.54 12.41 -21.98
C LEU A 262 -1.07 12.55 -20.54
N GLY A 263 -1.94 12.34 -19.54
CA GLY A 263 -1.58 12.33 -18.13
C GLY A 263 -0.54 11.26 -17.79
N MET A 264 -0.66 10.07 -18.38
CA MET A 264 0.33 8.99 -18.26
C MET A 264 1.70 9.41 -18.81
N LEU A 265 1.73 9.99 -20.01
CA LEU A 265 2.96 10.47 -20.65
C LEU A 265 3.61 11.61 -19.86
N MET A 266 2.81 12.55 -19.37
CA MET A 266 3.26 13.65 -18.52
C MET A 266 3.89 13.14 -17.22
N ASN A 267 3.32 12.09 -16.62
CA ASN A 267 3.89 11.47 -15.42
C ASN A 267 5.21 10.73 -15.71
N ALA A 268 5.31 10.07 -16.86
CA ALA A 268 6.52 9.34 -17.27
C ALA A 268 7.71 10.25 -17.61
N MET A 269 7.46 11.50 -18.01
CA MET A 269 8.51 12.48 -18.32
C MET A 269 9.06 13.15 -17.05
N PRO A 270 10.36 12.98 -16.70
CA PRO A 270 10.90 13.48 -15.43
C PRO A 270 10.75 14.99 -15.21
N ILE A 271 11.00 15.79 -16.25
CA ILE A 271 10.91 17.27 -16.19
C ILE A 271 9.47 17.72 -15.94
N VAL A 272 8.51 17.11 -16.64
CA VAL A 272 7.09 17.42 -16.49
C VAL A 272 6.57 16.94 -15.14
N ASN A 273 7.00 15.76 -14.70
CA ASN A 273 6.68 15.22 -13.39
C ASN A 273 7.15 16.15 -12.26
N ALA A 274 8.38 16.67 -12.36
CA ALA A 274 8.91 17.64 -11.40
C ALA A 274 8.12 18.96 -11.43
N LEU A 275 7.82 19.50 -12.63
CA LEU A 275 7.07 20.75 -12.77
C LEU A 275 5.65 20.66 -12.20
N LEU A 276 4.99 19.52 -12.38
CA LEU A 276 3.61 19.28 -11.96
C LEU A 276 3.51 18.56 -10.61
N PHE A 277 4.62 18.41 -9.90
CA PHE A 277 4.68 17.73 -8.61
C PHE A 277 3.70 18.32 -7.59
N GLY A 278 3.50 19.65 -7.62
CA GLY A 278 2.54 20.34 -6.77
C GLY A 278 1.10 19.86 -6.91
N ILE A 279 0.69 19.33 -8.07
CA ILE A 279 -0.65 18.74 -8.25
C ILE A 279 -0.81 17.50 -7.38
N LYS A 280 0.22 16.64 -7.31
CA LYS A 280 0.20 15.43 -6.48
C LYS A 280 0.10 15.79 -5.00
N ILE A 281 0.92 16.75 -4.56
CA ILE A 281 0.86 17.29 -3.21
C ILE A 281 -0.55 17.80 -2.90
N TRP A 282 -1.16 18.56 -3.81
CA TRP A 282 -2.48 19.12 -3.54
C TRP A 282 -3.56 18.05 -3.38
N LEU A 283 -3.55 17.03 -4.25
CA LEU A 283 -4.44 15.87 -4.12
C LEU A 283 -4.19 15.07 -2.84
N HIS A 284 -2.94 14.95 -2.42
CA HIS A 284 -2.54 14.33 -1.16
C HIS A 284 -3.14 15.07 0.04
N GLU A 285 -2.93 16.38 0.13
CA GLU A 285 -3.47 17.21 1.22
C GLU A 285 -5.01 17.24 1.23
N PHE A 286 -5.63 17.27 0.05
CA PHE A 286 -7.09 17.13 -0.05
C PHE A 286 -7.58 15.77 0.44
N GLY A 287 -6.76 14.72 0.30
CA GLY A 287 -6.99 13.42 0.89
C GLY A 287 -7.20 13.49 2.39
N HIS A 288 -6.23 14.04 3.13
CA HIS A 288 -6.38 14.32 4.57
C HIS A 288 -7.62 15.17 4.87
N ALA A 289 -7.82 16.27 4.13
CA ALA A 289 -8.91 17.19 4.37
C ALA A 289 -10.28 16.52 4.19
N THR A 290 -10.44 15.61 3.23
CA THR A 290 -11.71 14.90 3.02
C THR A 290 -12.07 13.99 4.20
N VAL A 291 -11.09 13.31 4.79
CA VAL A 291 -11.28 12.52 6.01
C VAL A 291 -11.67 13.42 7.19
N ALA A 292 -10.96 14.54 7.36
CA ALA A 292 -11.24 15.51 8.40
C ALA A 292 -12.66 16.11 8.29
N TRP A 293 -13.03 16.63 7.12
CA TRP A 293 -14.35 17.24 6.90
C TRP A 293 -15.50 16.27 7.09
N LEU A 294 -15.39 15.03 6.57
CA LEU A 294 -16.41 14.00 6.76
C LEU A 294 -16.52 13.56 8.23
N SER A 295 -15.46 13.70 9.02
CA SER A 295 -15.48 13.46 10.47
C SER A 295 -15.93 14.68 11.30
N GLY A 296 -16.32 15.78 10.65
CA GLY A 296 -16.78 17.01 11.31
C GLY A 296 -15.65 17.85 11.92
N ARG A 297 -14.42 17.75 11.39
CA ARG A 297 -13.24 18.48 11.87
C ARG A 297 -12.79 19.54 10.88
N GLN A 298 -12.27 20.64 11.40
CA GLN A 298 -11.69 21.70 10.57
C GLN A 298 -10.41 21.17 9.93
N ALA A 299 -10.25 21.40 8.63
CA ALA A 299 -9.02 21.12 7.91
C ALA A 299 -8.82 22.15 6.80
N LEU A 300 -7.57 22.53 6.59
CA LEU A 300 -7.15 23.45 5.53
C LEU A 300 -5.99 22.79 4.74
N PRO A 301 -6.27 22.23 3.55
CA PRO A 301 -5.23 21.66 2.70
C PRO A 301 -4.45 22.79 2.01
N LEU A 302 -3.17 22.93 2.35
CA LEU A 302 -2.29 23.94 1.77
C LEU A 302 -1.48 23.33 0.60
N PRO A 303 -1.27 24.08 -0.51
CA PRO A 303 -0.54 23.59 -1.68
C PRO A 303 0.97 23.40 -1.47
N ILE A 304 1.44 23.53 -0.24
CA ILE A 304 2.85 23.36 0.18
C ILE A 304 3.10 22.02 0.88
N GLY A 305 2.16 21.08 0.82
CA GLY A 305 2.31 19.77 1.48
C GLY A 305 2.09 19.86 2.98
N TRP A 306 1.02 20.55 3.37
CA TRP A 306 0.64 20.69 4.76
C TRP A 306 -0.87 20.80 4.91
N THR A 307 -1.47 19.92 5.71
CA THR A 307 -2.89 20.02 6.10
C THR A 307 -2.98 20.35 7.58
N SER A 308 -3.32 21.61 7.87
CA SER A 308 -3.65 22.00 9.24
C SER A 308 -5.06 21.50 9.56
N TYR A 309 -5.22 20.70 10.62
CA TYR A 309 -6.51 20.23 11.07
C TYR A 309 -6.68 20.35 12.58
N ASN A 310 -7.93 20.48 13.03
CA ASN A 310 -8.26 20.51 14.45
C ASN A 310 -8.68 19.11 14.93
N PRO A 311 -8.02 18.52 15.94
CA PRO A 311 -8.42 17.21 16.47
C PRO A 311 -9.83 17.20 17.07
N GLN A 312 -10.32 18.35 17.53
CA GLN A 312 -11.67 18.48 18.10
C GLN A 312 -12.73 18.58 16.99
N ARG A 313 -13.83 17.86 17.19
CA ARG A 313 -15.01 17.94 16.31
C ARG A 313 -15.65 19.32 16.46
N SER A 314 -16.08 19.88 15.33
CA SER A 314 -16.78 21.16 15.25
C SER A 314 -18.17 20.95 14.67
N LEU A 315 -19.21 21.24 15.47
CA LEU A 315 -20.60 21.22 15.01
C LEU A 315 -20.81 22.16 13.81
N LEU A 316 -20.07 23.28 13.76
CA LEU A 316 -20.13 24.20 12.63
C LEU A 316 -19.68 23.52 11.34
N VAL A 317 -18.56 22.80 11.35
CA VAL A 317 -18.07 22.08 10.17
C VAL A 317 -19.07 21.00 9.75
N TYR A 318 -19.54 20.19 10.70
CA TYR A 318 -20.53 19.16 10.42
C TYR A 318 -21.79 19.74 9.75
N LEU A 319 -22.37 20.80 10.33
CA LEU A 319 -23.55 21.46 9.76
C LEU A 319 -23.25 22.12 8.43
N ALA A 320 -22.08 22.73 8.25
CA ALA A 320 -21.68 23.36 6.99
C ALA A 320 -21.61 22.33 5.85
N ILE A 321 -20.93 21.19 6.05
CA ILE A 321 -20.88 20.13 5.04
C ILE A 321 -22.29 19.55 4.81
N LEU A 322 -23.09 19.35 5.85
CA LEU A 322 -24.46 18.86 5.70
C LEU A 322 -25.34 19.82 4.89
N VAL A 323 -25.17 21.13 5.06
CA VAL A 323 -25.85 22.15 4.25
C VAL A 323 -25.41 22.07 2.79
N LEU A 324 -24.10 21.94 2.51
CA LEU A 324 -23.60 21.77 1.13
C LEU A 324 -24.16 20.52 0.47
N LEU A 325 -24.20 19.39 1.20
CA LEU A 325 -24.82 18.15 0.71
C LEU A 325 -26.34 18.32 0.51
N GLY A 326 -27.03 19.03 1.42
CA GLY A 326 -28.44 19.36 1.29
C GLY A 326 -28.74 20.22 0.06
N LEU A 327 -27.87 21.19 -0.25
CA LEU A 327 -27.96 22.01 -1.47
C LEU A 327 -27.73 21.16 -2.73
N LEU A 328 -26.76 20.25 -2.72
CA LEU A 328 -26.52 19.33 -3.83
C LEU A 328 -27.72 18.40 -4.06
N PHE A 329 -28.28 17.85 -2.98
CA PHE A 329 -29.49 17.02 -3.02
C PHE A 329 -30.69 17.79 -3.58
N TRP A 330 -30.91 19.00 -3.08
CA TRP A 330 -32.02 19.86 -3.51
C TRP A 330 -31.88 20.27 -4.98
N ALA A 331 -30.68 20.69 -5.41
CA ALA A 331 -30.41 21.03 -6.80
C ALA A 331 -30.61 19.83 -7.73
N GLY A 332 -30.08 18.66 -7.35
CA GLY A 332 -30.31 17.41 -8.09
C GLY A 332 -31.79 17.06 -8.22
N ARG A 333 -32.57 17.21 -7.14
CA ARG A 333 -34.02 16.97 -7.15
C ARG A 333 -34.77 17.97 -8.03
N ARG A 334 -34.45 19.26 -7.95
CA ARG A 334 -35.08 20.33 -8.75
C ARG A 334 -34.83 20.13 -10.25
N GLU A 335 -33.65 19.66 -10.61
CA GLU A 335 -33.23 19.46 -12.00
C GLU A 335 -33.49 18.03 -12.51
N GLY A 336 -34.11 17.16 -11.70
CA GLY A 336 -34.43 15.78 -12.09
C GLY A 336 -33.21 14.86 -12.25
N GLN A 337 -32.03 15.27 -11.78
CA GLN A 337 -30.81 14.49 -11.86
C GLN A 337 -30.73 13.52 -10.67
N ARG A 338 -30.75 12.20 -10.94
CA ARG A 338 -30.78 11.19 -9.87
C ARG A 338 -29.43 10.98 -9.18
N TRP A 339 -28.33 11.11 -9.92
CA TRP A 339 -27.01 10.77 -9.38
C TRP A 339 -26.52 11.75 -8.29
N PRO A 340 -26.71 13.09 -8.36
CA PRO A 340 -26.29 13.99 -7.29
C PRO A 340 -27.10 13.78 -6.01
N ILE A 341 -28.38 13.39 -6.14
CA ILE A 341 -29.26 13.03 -5.03
C ILE A 341 -28.68 11.83 -4.27
N VAL A 342 -28.34 10.76 -5.01
CA VAL A 342 -27.75 9.55 -4.42
C VAL A 342 -26.38 9.82 -3.82
N LEU A 343 -25.54 10.63 -4.49
CA LEU A 343 -24.23 11.01 -3.98
C LEU A 343 -24.36 11.80 -2.67
N ALA A 344 -25.20 12.83 -2.64
CA ALA A 344 -25.41 13.67 -1.47
C ALA A 344 -25.95 12.86 -0.28
N ALA A 345 -26.93 11.98 -0.52
CA ALA A 345 -27.49 11.13 0.52
C ALA A 345 -26.43 10.15 1.07
N THR A 346 -25.67 9.49 0.19
CA THR A 346 -24.59 8.57 0.58
C THR A 346 -23.51 9.29 1.40
N LEU A 347 -23.04 10.46 0.94
CA LEU A 347 -22.05 11.25 1.66
C LEU A 347 -22.57 11.77 3.00
N ALA A 348 -23.86 12.11 3.11
CA ALA A 348 -24.44 12.53 4.38
C ALA A 348 -24.49 11.39 5.40
N VAL A 349 -24.79 10.16 4.96
CA VAL A 349 -24.73 8.95 5.81
C VAL A 349 -23.29 8.66 6.24
N ILE A 350 -22.33 8.73 5.31
CA ILE A 350 -20.90 8.55 5.60
C ILE A 350 -20.43 9.61 6.60
N GLN A 351 -20.79 10.88 6.39
CA GLN A 351 -20.45 11.97 7.29
C GLN A 351 -21.02 11.74 8.70
N PHE A 352 -22.29 11.32 8.80
CA PHE A 352 -22.90 10.99 10.10
C PHE A 352 -22.12 9.88 10.81
N TYR A 353 -21.80 8.80 10.10
CA TYR A 353 -21.01 7.70 10.65
C TYR A 353 -19.62 8.16 11.09
N MET A 354 -18.88 8.85 10.22
CA MET A 354 -17.52 9.33 10.48
C MET A 354 -17.46 10.37 11.60
N THR A 355 -18.50 11.19 11.76
CA THR A 355 -18.55 12.22 12.81
C THR A 355 -18.97 11.65 14.16
N TRP A 356 -19.94 10.74 14.21
CA TRP A 356 -20.57 10.35 15.49
C TRP A 356 -20.22 8.94 15.95
N LEU A 357 -19.98 8.00 15.02
CA LEU A 357 -19.80 6.58 15.34
C LEU A 357 -18.33 6.13 15.24
N LEU A 358 -17.51 6.84 14.46
CA LEU A 358 -16.12 6.47 14.25
C LEU A 358 -15.25 6.75 15.51
N PRO A 359 -14.52 5.74 16.03
CA PRO A 359 -13.56 5.93 17.12
C PRO A 359 -12.40 6.88 16.75
N ALA A 360 -11.77 7.49 17.76
CA ALA A 360 -10.64 8.40 17.56
C ALA A 360 -9.44 7.71 16.88
N ASP A 361 -9.05 6.52 17.34
CA ASP A 361 -7.91 5.78 16.78
C ASP A 361 -8.12 5.42 15.29
N ARG A 362 -9.36 5.08 14.92
CA ARG A 362 -9.72 4.81 13.52
C ARG A 362 -9.72 6.07 12.67
N PHE A 363 -10.08 7.21 13.25
CA PHE A 363 -9.98 8.49 12.56
C PHE A 363 -8.52 8.85 12.27
N GLU A 364 -7.62 8.73 13.25
CA GLU A 364 -6.19 9.00 13.06
C GLU A 364 -5.57 8.08 12.02
N MET A 365 -5.94 6.79 12.05
CA MET A 365 -5.53 5.83 11.01
C MET A 365 -6.04 6.24 9.63
N LEU A 366 -7.31 6.68 9.51
CA LEU A 366 -7.85 7.15 8.24
C LEU A 366 -7.22 8.48 7.80
N MET A 367 -6.80 9.34 8.74
CA MET A 367 -6.07 10.56 8.43
C MET A 367 -4.72 10.22 7.80
N ALA A 368 -3.91 9.36 8.42
CA ALA A 368 -2.65 8.90 7.87
C ALA A 368 -2.83 8.14 6.54
N PHE A 369 -3.90 7.36 6.42
CA PHE A 369 -4.24 6.71 5.15
C PHE A 369 -4.60 7.71 4.05
N GLY A 370 -5.26 8.81 4.44
CA GLY A 370 -5.95 9.75 3.59
C GLY A 370 -5.06 10.48 2.60
N GLY A 371 -3.79 10.72 2.89
CA GLY A 371 -2.89 11.45 1.99
C GLY A 371 -2.68 10.68 0.68
N VAL A 372 -1.93 9.58 0.75
CA VAL A 372 -1.70 8.72 -0.44
C VAL A 372 -3.00 8.05 -0.92
N GLY A 373 -3.94 7.77 -0.01
CA GLY A 373 -5.25 7.24 -0.36
C GLY A 373 -6.01 8.23 -1.25
N GLY A 374 -5.98 9.50 -0.90
CA GLY A 374 -6.61 10.61 -1.61
C GLY A 374 -6.07 10.78 -3.02
N GLU A 375 -4.75 10.66 -3.21
CA GLU A 375 -4.14 10.65 -4.54
C GLU A 375 -4.73 9.57 -5.47
N ILE A 376 -5.20 8.45 -4.90
CA ILE A 376 -5.82 7.36 -5.65
C ILE A 376 -7.33 7.60 -5.81
N TYR A 377 -8.10 7.66 -4.71
CA TYR A 377 -9.55 7.68 -4.79
C TYR A 377 -10.13 9.02 -5.25
N LEU A 378 -9.51 10.16 -4.91
CA LEU A 378 -9.98 11.46 -5.40
C LEU A 378 -9.69 11.61 -6.88
N SER A 379 -8.49 11.23 -7.32
CA SER A 379 -8.17 11.22 -8.75
C SER A 379 -9.18 10.36 -9.53
N ALA A 380 -9.45 9.14 -9.05
CA ALA A 380 -10.43 8.27 -9.67
C ALA A 380 -11.84 8.86 -9.70
N LEU A 381 -12.28 9.51 -8.61
CA LEU A 381 -13.58 10.17 -8.54
C LEU A 381 -13.68 11.35 -9.52
N LEU A 382 -12.62 12.14 -9.67
CA LEU A 382 -12.55 13.23 -10.64
C LEU A 382 -12.60 12.71 -12.09
N MET A 383 -11.90 11.60 -12.36
CA MET A 383 -11.89 10.95 -13.68
C MET A 383 -13.24 10.34 -14.02
N VAL A 384 -13.87 9.64 -13.07
CA VAL A 384 -15.24 9.13 -13.21
C VAL A 384 -16.22 10.29 -13.39
N GLY A 385 -16.04 11.38 -12.63
CA GLY A 385 -16.86 12.58 -12.69
C GLY A 385 -16.98 13.18 -14.09
N PHE A 386 -15.98 13.02 -14.96
CA PHE A 386 -16.00 13.47 -16.36
C PHE A 386 -17.28 13.11 -17.13
N TYR A 387 -17.92 12.01 -16.72
CA TYR A 387 -19.09 11.41 -17.35
C TYR A 387 -20.43 11.82 -16.74
N PHE A 388 -20.41 12.55 -15.62
CA PHE A 388 -21.58 12.85 -14.80
C PHE A 388 -21.79 14.37 -14.71
N PRO A 389 -22.85 14.91 -15.35
CA PRO A 389 -23.16 16.33 -15.29
C PRO A 389 -23.62 16.72 -13.90
N LEU A 390 -23.03 17.75 -13.30
CA LEU A 390 -23.51 18.34 -12.04
C LEU A 390 -24.74 19.24 -12.29
N PRO A 391 -25.51 19.57 -11.25
CA PRO A 391 -26.60 20.56 -11.37
C PRO A 391 -26.10 21.90 -11.92
N ASN A 392 -26.97 22.69 -12.52
CA ASN A 392 -26.63 23.90 -13.28
C ASN A 392 -25.75 24.89 -12.50
N TYR A 393 -26.00 25.05 -11.20
CA TYR A 393 -25.21 25.92 -10.32
C TYR A 393 -23.78 25.41 -10.06
N PHE A 394 -23.55 24.10 -10.21
CA PHE A 394 -22.27 23.43 -9.99
C PHE A 394 -21.67 22.92 -11.31
N ARG A 395 -22.05 23.54 -12.43
CA ARG A 395 -21.57 23.14 -13.75
C ARG A 395 -20.06 23.18 -13.84
N TRP A 396 -19.51 22.17 -14.50
CA TRP A 396 -18.08 21.99 -14.65
C TRP A 396 -17.72 21.41 -16.03
N ASP A 397 -18.60 21.59 -17.02
CA ASP A 397 -18.46 21.06 -18.39
C ASP A 397 -17.09 21.39 -19.01
N PHE A 398 -16.58 22.59 -18.74
CA PHE A 398 -15.26 23.05 -19.17
C PHE A 398 -14.14 22.53 -18.25
N TYR A 399 -14.31 22.67 -16.94
CA TYR A 399 -13.27 22.32 -15.97
C TYR A 399 -12.95 20.82 -15.94
N ARG A 400 -13.87 19.95 -16.36
CA ARG A 400 -13.63 18.49 -16.39
C ARG A 400 -12.41 18.09 -17.22
N PHE A 401 -12.06 18.82 -18.28
CA PHE A 401 -10.91 18.49 -19.13
C PHE A 401 -9.57 18.70 -18.41
N PRO A 402 -9.22 19.93 -17.95
CA PRO A 402 -7.97 20.14 -17.21
C PRO A 402 -7.94 19.38 -15.88
N VAL A 403 -9.07 19.25 -15.19
CA VAL A 403 -9.15 18.50 -13.92
C VAL A 403 -8.86 17.01 -14.14
N VAL A 404 -9.45 16.38 -15.15
CA VAL A 404 -9.14 14.98 -15.46
C VAL A 404 -7.70 14.79 -15.92
N LEU A 405 -7.12 15.75 -16.65
CA LEU A 405 -5.72 15.66 -17.02
C LEU A 405 -4.81 15.64 -15.78
N GLY A 406 -5.04 16.55 -14.82
CA GLY A 406 -4.31 16.58 -13.55
C GLY A 406 -4.54 15.32 -12.70
N ALA A 407 -5.79 14.87 -12.61
CA ALA A 407 -6.13 13.63 -11.91
C ALA A 407 -5.48 12.40 -12.55
N ALA A 408 -5.49 12.29 -13.89
CA ALA A 408 -4.83 11.20 -14.60
C ALA A 408 -3.31 11.21 -14.39
N PHE A 409 -2.70 12.39 -14.41
CA PHE A 409 -1.27 12.55 -14.09
C PHE A 409 -0.93 12.03 -12.68
N CYS A 410 -1.75 12.35 -11.68
CA CYS A 410 -1.56 11.86 -10.30
C CYS A 410 -1.82 10.35 -10.21
N PHE A 411 -2.97 9.90 -10.70
CA PHE A 411 -3.43 8.51 -10.63
C PHE A 411 -2.44 7.54 -11.27
N TRP A 412 -1.93 7.84 -12.47
CA TRP A 412 -0.94 6.97 -13.13
C TRP A 412 0.37 6.87 -12.35
N GLY A 413 0.77 7.93 -11.64
CA GLY A 413 1.90 7.88 -10.72
C GLY A 413 1.69 6.84 -9.62
N GLN A 414 0.50 6.83 -9.02
CA GLN A 414 0.13 5.85 -8.00
C GLN A 414 0.00 4.44 -8.57
N VAL A 415 -0.61 4.27 -9.75
CA VAL A 415 -0.68 2.96 -10.44
C VAL A 415 0.72 2.39 -10.68
N TRP A 416 1.63 3.20 -11.19
CA TRP A 416 3.01 2.78 -11.42
C TRP A 416 3.69 2.41 -10.10
N LEU A 417 3.63 3.28 -9.09
CA LEU A 417 4.21 3.04 -7.77
C LEU A 417 3.74 1.72 -7.15
N TRP A 418 2.43 1.49 -7.08
CA TRP A 418 1.86 0.31 -6.42
C TRP A 418 1.98 -0.99 -7.23
N GLN A 419 2.27 -0.91 -8.53
CA GLN A 419 2.75 -2.06 -9.32
C GLN A 419 4.27 -2.29 -9.17
N GLN A 420 4.99 -1.21 -8.88
CA GLN A 420 6.38 -1.02 -8.48
C GLN A 420 6.86 -1.85 -7.29
N VAL A 421 6.25 -1.50 -6.17
CA VAL A 421 6.65 -1.86 -4.82
C VAL A 421 6.65 -3.38 -4.60
N PRO A 422 5.59 -4.14 -4.98
CA PRO A 422 5.61 -5.60 -4.82
C PRO A 422 6.72 -6.30 -5.62
N LYS A 423 7.21 -5.67 -6.69
CA LYS A 423 8.28 -6.19 -7.55
C LYS A 423 9.67 -5.80 -7.06
N GLY A 424 9.77 -5.05 -5.97
CA GLY A 424 11.03 -4.52 -5.43
C GLY A 424 11.70 -3.47 -6.33
N LYS A 425 10.95 -2.88 -7.26
CA LYS A 425 11.46 -1.86 -8.19
C LYS A 425 11.27 -0.43 -7.69
N ALA A 426 10.44 -0.25 -6.67
CA ALA A 426 10.20 1.01 -5.96
C ALA A 426 10.07 0.72 -4.45
N SER A 427 10.30 1.73 -3.63
CA SER A 427 10.07 1.67 -2.18
C SER A 427 8.70 2.23 -1.81
N ILE A 428 8.17 1.78 -0.67
CA ILE A 428 7.04 2.46 -0.02
C ILE A 428 7.46 3.91 0.26
N PRO A 429 6.59 4.91 -0.01
CA PRO A 429 6.93 6.33 0.16
C PRO A 429 6.93 6.70 1.65
N PHE A 430 8.02 6.37 2.34
CA PHE A 430 8.25 6.78 3.72
C PHE A 430 8.74 8.22 3.82
N GLY A 431 8.50 8.85 4.97
CA GLY A 431 8.91 10.23 5.27
C GLY A 431 7.86 11.27 4.89
N SER A 432 8.11 12.51 5.33
CA SER A 432 7.30 13.68 5.02
C SER A 432 8.01 14.60 4.04
N LEU A 433 7.27 15.47 3.34
CA LEU A 433 7.83 16.47 2.42
C LEU A 433 8.83 17.40 3.12
N TRP A 434 8.63 17.65 4.41
CA TRP A 434 9.45 18.56 5.21
C TRP A 434 10.59 17.87 5.96
N GLY A 435 10.82 16.58 5.70
CA GLY A 435 11.98 15.84 6.23
C GLY A 435 11.83 15.36 7.68
N GLU A 436 10.67 15.58 8.31
CA GLU A 436 10.34 14.97 9.59
C GLU A 436 9.97 13.51 9.37
N ALA A 437 10.91 12.61 9.62
CA ALA A 437 10.78 11.19 9.32
C ALA A 437 9.64 10.49 10.09
N GLU A 438 9.27 11.02 11.26
CA GLU A 438 8.24 10.43 12.15
C GLU A 438 6.81 10.86 11.79
N HIS A 439 6.63 11.93 11.00
CA HIS A 439 5.31 12.47 10.67
C HIS A 439 4.77 12.04 9.30
N GLY A 440 5.50 11.24 8.52
CA GLY A 440 5.01 10.73 7.23
C GLY A 440 3.82 9.79 7.39
N ASP A 441 2.85 9.84 6.47
CA ASP A 441 1.66 8.99 6.46
C ASP A 441 1.96 7.50 6.66
N MET A 442 2.91 6.98 5.88
CA MET A 442 3.29 5.57 5.93
C MET A 442 3.99 5.22 7.25
N ASN A 443 4.71 6.16 7.85
CA ASN A 443 5.34 5.99 9.15
C ASN A 443 4.27 5.91 10.24
N GLN A 444 3.30 6.82 10.25
CA GLN A 444 2.19 6.79 11.21
C GLN A 444 1.39 5.48 11.14
N LEU A 445 1.13 4.95 9.94
CA LEU A 445 0.44 3.67 9.79
C LEU A 445 1.21 2.50 10.43
N ILE A 446 2.54 2.47 10.32
CA ILE A 446 3.37 1.43 10.92
C ILE A 446 3.57 1.66 12.42
N ASP A 447 4.05 2.84 12.78
CA ASP A 447 4.58 3.15 14.11
C ASP A 447 3.45 3.33 15.14
N ILE A 448 2.32 3.90 14.73
CA ILE A 448 1.17 4.19 15.60
C ILE A 448 0.08 3.13 15.46
N HIS A 449 -0.23 2.73 14.22
CA HIS A 449 -1.36 1.84 13.94
C HIS A 449 -0.96 0.38 13.70
N GLY A 450 0.33 0.05 13.79
CA GLY A 450 0.84 -1.32 13.75
C GLY A 450 0.69 -2.02 12.40
N TRP A 451 0.54 -1.28 11.30
CA TRP A 451 0.47 -1.87 9.97
C TRP A 451 1.80 -2.51 9.61
N MET A 452 1.75 -3.68 8.98
CA MET A 452 2.92 -4.26 8.36
C MET A 452 3.13 -3.65 6.96
N PRO A 453 4.36 -3.63 6.41
CA PRO A 453 4.59 -3.22 5.04
C PRO A 453 3.73 -3.98 4.02
N GLY A 454 3.41 -5.25 4.30
CA GLY A 454 2.48 -6.05 3.50
C GLY A 454 1.05 -5.51 3.49
N ASP A 455 0.57 -4.97 4.62
CA ASP A 455 -0.77 -4.40 4.74
C ASP A 455 -0.88 -3.10 3.93
N ILE A 456 0.17 -2.26 3.98
CA ILE A 456 0.28 -1.05 3.15
C ILE A 456 0.21 -1.43 1.66
N ILE A 457 1.08 -2.34 1.22
CA ILE A 457 1.16 -2.77 -0.18
C ILE A 457 -0.18 -3.35 -0.65
N SER A 458 -0.77 -4.24 0.16
CA SER A 458 -2.06 -4.88 -0.17
C SER A 458 -3.19 -3.87 -0.23
N THR A 459 -3.27 -2.95 0.75
CA THR A 459 -4.37 -1.99 0.85
C THR A 459 -4.33 -0.97 -0.28
N TYR A 460 -3.20 -0.27 -0.46
CA TYR A 460 -3.07 0.73 -1.53
C TYR A 460 -3.04 0.10 -2.91
N GLY A 461 -2.43 -1.08 -3.05
CA GLY A 461 -2.50 -1.88 -4.27
C GLY A 461 -3.94 -2.23 -4.61
N THR A 462 -4.71 -2.80 -3.68
CA THR A 462 -6.12 -3.17 -3.89
C THR A 462 -6.96 -1.94 -4.22
N LEU A 463 -6.82 -0.85 -3.47
CA LEU A 463 -7.52 0.40 -3.74
C LEU A 463 -7.25 0.91 -5.16
N THR A 464 -5.99 0.91 -5.58
CA THR A 464 -5.57 1.33 -6.93
C THR A 464 -6.24 0.49 -8.01
N HIS A 465 -6.26 -0.85 -7.85
CA HIS A 465 -6.91 -1.73 -8.81
C HIS A 465 -8.43 -1.55 -8.83
N LEU A 466 -9.08 -1.40 -7.67
CA LEU A 466 -10.52 -1.15 -7.59
C LEU A 466 -10.90 0.18 -8.26
N CYS A 467 -10.14 1.24 -8.01
CA CYS A 467 -10.34 2.53 -8.67
C CYS A 467 -10.12 2.43 -10.18
N LEU A 468 -9.08 1.73 -10.64
CA LEU A 468 -8.82 1.51 -12.05
C LEU A 468 -9.96 0.72 -12.72
N LEU A 469 -10.44 -0.35 -12.08
CA LEU A 469 -11.60 -1.11 -12.53
C LEU A 469 -12.86 -0.24 -12.59
N GLY A 470 -13.06 0.64 -11.61
CA GLY A 470 -14.16 1.61 -11.61
C GLY A 470 -14.10 2.56 -12.80
N ILE A 471 -12.93 3.14 -13.09
CA ILE A 471 -12.71 4.03 -14.23
C ILE A 471 -12.99 3.29 -15.55
N ILE A 472 -12.39 2.11 -15.73
CA ILE A 472 -12.57 1.28 -16.93
C ILE A 472 -14.04 0.84 -17.07
N GLY A 473 -14.69 0.46 -15.97
CA GLY A 473 -16.09 0.05 -15.95
C GLY A 473 -17.04 1.16 -16.37
N VAL A 474 -16.84 2.39 -15.86
CA VAL A 474 -17.63 3.56 -16.26
C VAL A 474 -17.38 3.93 -17.72
N TYR A 475 -16.11 3.97 -18.16
CA TYR A 475 -15.77 4.22 -19.56
C TYR A 475 -16.40 3.18 -20.48
N GLY A 476 -16.23 1.89 -20.17
CA GLY A 476 -16.78 0.77 -20.93
C GLY A 476 -18.31 0.81 -20.99
N TYR A 477 -18.98 1.11 -19.87
CA TYR A 477 -20.43 1.27 -19.85
C TYR A 477 -20.90 2.44 -20.72
N LYS A 478 -20.21 3.59 -20.67
CA LYS A 478 -20.55 4.75 -21.50
C LYS A 478 -20.31 4.47 -22.98
N LEU A 479 -19.19 3.84 -23.32
CA LEU A 479 -18.85 3.44 -24.68
C LEU A 479 -19.87 2.43 -25.23
N PHE A 480 -20.23 1.42 -24.44
CA PHE A 480 -21.26 0.44 -24.78
C PHE A 480 -22.61 1.11 -25.01
N ARG A 481 -23.03 2.01 -24.13
CA ARG A 481 -24.30 2.74 -24.26
C ARG A 481 -24.32 3.61 -25.53
N GLN A 482 -23.18 4.22 -25.88
CA GLN A 482 -23.04 5.07 -27.06
C GLN A 482 -23.02 4.28 -28.38
N HIS A 483 -22.43 3.09 -28.37
CA HIS A 483 -22.26 2.25 -29.56
C HIS A 483 -23.04 0.93 -29.48
N ARG A 484 -24.18 0.94 -28.78
CA ARG A 484 -24.96 -0.28 -28.46
C ARG A 484 -25.26 -1.11 -29.69
N GLU A 485 -25.66 -0.48 -30.80
CA GLU A 485 -25.98 -1.16 -32.05
C GLU A 485 -24.78 -1.89 -32.66
N ILE A 486 -23.58 -1.29 -32.59
CA ILE A 486 -22.33 -1.88 -33.08
C ILE A 486 -21.96 -3.09 -32.22
N PHE A 487 -22.04 -2.98 -30.89
CA PHE A 487 -21.76 -4.09 -29.99
C PHE A 487 -22.78 -5.23 -30.12
N ILE A 488 -24.06 -4.93 -30.35
CA ILE A 488 -25.09 -5.96 -30.62
C ILE A 488 -24.82 -6.65 -31.97
N ALA A 489 -24.44 -5.90 -33.00
CA ALA A 489 -24.09 -6.46 -34.31
C ALA A 489 -22.85 -7.37 -34.25
N LEU A 490 -21.80 -6.95 -33.53
CA LEU A 490 -20.63 -7.77 -33.23
C LEU A 490 -20.98 -9.01 -32.40
N GLY A 491 -21.84 -8.86 -31.39
CA GLY A 491 -22.31 -9.97 -30.58
C GLY A 491 -23.04 -11.03 -31.40
N ARG A 492 -23.88 -10.62 -32.36
CA ARG A 492 -24.57 -11.53 -33.30
C ARG A 492 -23.64 -12.22 -34.30
N GLN A 493 -22.45 -11.67 -34.56
CA GLN A 493 -21.44 -12.32 -35.41
C GLN A 493 -20.61 -13.35 -34.64
N TRP A 494 -20.49 -13.21 -33.32
CA TRP A 494 -19.61 -14.03 -32.48
C TRP A 494 -20.34 -15.03 -31.57
N LEU A 495 -21.63 -14.83 -31.30
CA LEU A 495 -22.50 -15.81 -30.64
C LEU A 495 -23.53 -16.33 -31.67
N PRO A 496 -23.44 -17.61 -32.08
CA PRO A 496 -24.37 -18.22 -33.03
C PRO A 496 -25.80 -18.34 -32.51
#